data_AF-A0A5R9FR40-F1
#
_entry.id   AF-A0A5R9FR40-F1
#
_cell.length_a   1.000
_cell.length_b   1.000
_cell.length_c   1.000
_cell.angle_alpha   90.00
_cell.angle_beta   90.00
_cell.angle_gamma   90.00
#
_symmetry.space_group_name_H-M   'P 1'
#
loop_
_entity.id
_entity.type
_entity.pdbx_description
1 polymer ?
#
loop_
_entity_poly.entity_id
_entity_poly.type
_entity_poly.pdbx_seq_one_letter_code
_entity_poly.pdbx_strand_id
1 'polypeptide(L)'
;MPRLRFKDVVVRGAVQGIAAVALLFVGMFFVTDHHDRVTFLAVVAGFSMVFAGAGIVFGGFFWMACGGDIRRWRDWRTITSQTGGVMIMAPVLVRCGVLALVLFPGALGLYDLVDNAAFDSWLYGS
;
A
#
# COMPACT_ATOMS: atom_id res chain seq x y z
N MET A 1 -20.17 -11.51 -18.05
CA MET A 1 -19.09 -11.72 -17.06
C MET A 1 -19.26 -10.70 -15.94
N PRO A 2 -19.26 -11.06 -14.64
CA PRO A 2 -19.56 -10.11 -13.56
C PRO A 2 -18.43 -9.07 -13.41
N ARG A 3 -18.81 -7.78 -13.46
CA ARG A 3 -17.90 -6.63 -13.37
C ARG A 3 -17.20 -6.58 -12.00
N LEU A 4 -15.93 -6.18 -11.98
CA LEU A 4 -15.19 -5.98 -10.73
C LEU A 4 -15.73 -4.74 -10.01
N ARG A 5 -16.29 -4.88 -8.80
CA ARG A 5 -16.74 -3.70 -8.04
C ARG A 5 -15.54 -3.02 -7.39
N PHE A 6 -15.52 -1.70 -7.46
CA PHE A 6 -14.51 -0.86 -6.81
C PHE A 6 -14.37 -1.18 -5.33
N LYS A 7 -15.51 -1.38 -4.63
CA LYS A 7 -15.53 -1.77 -3.21
C LYS A 7 -14.68 -3.01 -2.92
N ASP A 8 -14.77 -4.05 -3.74
CA ASP A 8 -14.04 -5.30 -3.50
C ASP A 8 -12.52 -5.12 -3.71
N VAL A 9 -12.14 -4.20 -4.60
CA VAL A 9 -10.75 -3.82 -4.87
C VAL A 9 -10.17 -3.06 -3.69
N VAL A 10 -10.91 -2.08 -3.16
CA VAL A 10 -10.52 -1.29 -1.98
C VAL A 10 -10.42 -2.16 -0.74
N VAL A 11 -11.41 -3.00 -0.45
CA VAL A 11 -11.40 -3.89 0.73
C VAL A 11 -10.19 -4.81 0.70
N ARG A 12 -9.88 -5.41 -0.45
CA ARG A 12 -8.68 -6.27 -0.58
C ARG A 12 -7.38 -5.48 -0.38
N GLY A 13 -7.28 -4.28 -0.97
CA GLY A 13 -6.12 -3.41 -0.76
C GLY A 13 -5.95 -3.04 0.71
N ALA A 14 -7.04 -2.74 1.42
CA ALA A 14 -7.01 -2.41 2.84
C ALA A 14 -6.57 -3.60 3.70
N VAL A 15 -7.11 -4.81 3.46
CA VAL A 15 -6.68 -6.03 4.17
C VAL A 15 -5.20 -6.31 3.95
N GLN A 16 -4.71 -6.14 2.72
CA GLN A 16 -3.28 -6.27 2.41
C GLN A 16 -2.44 -5.20 3.11
N GLY A 17 -2.94 -3.97 3.21
CA GLY A 17 -2.31 -2.89 3.96
C GLY A 17 -2.19 -3.20 5.44
N ILE A 18 -3.25 -3.72 6.08
CA ILE A 18 -3.21 -4.14 7.49
C ILE A 18 -2.17 -5.24 7.69
N ALA A 19 -2.15 -6.25 6.80
CA ALA A 19 -1.15 -7.30 6.86
C ALA A 19 0.28 -6.75 6.69
N ALA A 20 0.48 -5.76 5.81
CA ALA A 20 1.76 -5.09 5.63
C ALA A 20 2.20 -4.31 6.88
N VAL A 21 1.28 -3.64 7.60
CA VAL A 21 1.58 -2.98 8.87
C VAL A 21 2.03 -3.99 9.93
N ALA A 22 1.36 -5.14 10.03
CA ALA A 22 1.77 -6.20 10.96
C ALA A 22 3.17 -6.75 10.62
N LEU A 23 3.46 -6.94 9.32
CA LEU A 23 4.79 -7.34 8.87
C LEU A 23 5.85 -6.27 9.14
N LEU A 24 5.51 -4.99 8.96
CA LEU A 24 6.40 -3.87 9.27
C LEU A 24 6.75 -3.85 10.76
N PHE A 25 5.75 -4.02 11.62
CA PHE A 25 5.93 -4.12 13.07
C PHE A 25 6.88 -5.27 13.44
N VAL A 26 6.69 -6.45 12.85
CA VAL A 26 7.60 -7.59 13.06
C VAL A 26 9.00 -7.31 12.52
N GLY A 27 9.10 -6.72 11.33
CA GLY A 27 10.35 -6.38 10.66
C GLY A 27 11.21 -5.38 11.46
N MET A 28 10.56 -4.42 12.12
CA MET A 28 11.20 -3.42 12.99
C MET A 28 12.04 -4.08 14.10
N PHE A 29 11.63 -5.24 14.64
CA PHE A 29 12.38 -5.94 15.69
C PHE A 29 13.72 -6.51 15.22
N PHE A 30 13.91 -6.70 13.91
CA PHE A 30 15.18 -7.17 13.36
C PHE A 30 16.20 -6.04 13.17
N VAL A 31 15.78 -4.79 13.24
CA VAL A 31 16.67 -3.63 13.29
C VAL A 31 16.98 -3.40 14.76
N THR A 32 18.23 -3.48 15.19
CA THR A 32 18.57 -3.39 16.63
C THR A 32 18.83 -1.96 17.08
N ASP A 33 19.47 -1.17 16.23
CA ASP A 33 19.83 0.22 16.52
C ASP A 33 18.61 1.15 16.43
N HIS A 34 18.52 2.05 17.40
CA HIS A 34 17.41 3.01 17.51
C HIS A 34 17.33 3.95 16.30
N HIS A 35 18.46 4.52 15.91
CA HIS A 35 18.52 5.49 14.82
C HIS A 35 18.19 4.82 13.48
N ASP A 36 18.61 3.57 13.29
CA ASP A 36 18.27 2.78 12.12
C ASP A 36 16.78 2.41 12.09
N ARG A 37 16.15 2.10 13.23
CA ARG A 37 14.70 1.85 13.31
C ARG A 37 13.90 3.07 12.90
N VAL A 38 14.24 4.22 13.46
CA VAL A 38 13.56 5.51 13.18
C VAL A 38 13.73 5.85 11.69
N THR A 39 14.95 5.78 11.16
CA THR A 39 15.22 6.00 9.75
C THR A 39 14.46 5.02 8.84
N PHE A 40 14.45 3.73 9.18
CA PHE A 40 13.74 2.70 8.43
C PHE A 40 12.24 2.99 8.36
N LEU A 41 11.60 3.30 9.49
CA LEU A 41 10.16 3.60 9.55
C LEU A 41 9.82 4.89 8.80
N ALA A 42 10.66 5.92 8.91
CA ALA A 42 10.51 7.17 8.16
C ALA A 42 10.57 6.95 6.65
N VAL A 43 11.52 6.13 6.17
CA VAL A 43 11.65 5.78 4.75
C VAL A 43 10.42 5.01 4.27
N VAL A 44 9.96 4.01 5.03
CA VAL A 44 8.76 3.24 4.69
C VAL A 44 7.51 4.14 4.66
N ALA A 45 7.38 5.06 5.62
CA ALA A 45 6.29 6.05 5.63
C ALA A 45 6.35 6.97 4.41
N GLY A 46 7.51 7.53 4.08
CA GLY A 46 7.68 8.38 2.89
C GLY A 46 7.35 7.66 1.59
N PHE A 47 7.88 6.46 1.38
CA PHE A 47 7.57 5.67 0.18
C PHE A 47 6.08 5.31 0.11
N SER A 48 5.49 4.82 1.19
CA SER A 48 4.07 4.45 1.21
C SER A 48 3.17 5.65 0.94
N MET A 49 3.48 6.85 1.42
CA MET A 49 2.77 8.08 1.07
C MET A 49 2.79 8.35 -0.44
N VAL A 50 3.98 8.32 -1.05
CA VAL A 50 4.14 8.58 -2.50
C VAL A 50 3.39 7.53 -3.32
N PHE A 51 3.53 6.26 -2.99
CA PHE A 51 2.84 5.15 -3.66
C PHE A 51 1.33 5.20 -3.46
N ALA A 52 0.85 5.63 -2.29
CA ALA A 52 -0.58 5.83 -2.04
C ALA A 52 -1.14 6.91 -2.96
N GLY A 53 -0.50 8.08 -3.00
CA GLY A 53 -0.90 9.19 -3.85
C GLY A 53 -0.89 8.81 -5.33
N ALA A 54 0.23 8.29 -5.84
CA ALA A 54 0.35 7.88 -7.22
C ALA A 54 -0.66 6.77 -7.58
N GLY A 55 -0.75 5.72 -6.76
CA GLY A 55 -1.64 4.58 -7.02
C GLY A 55 -3.12 4.96 -7.04
N ILE A 56 -3.56 5.84 -6.13
CA ILE A 56 -4.95 6.31 -6.07
C ILE A 56 -5.25 7.27 -7.23
N VAL A 57 -4.37 8.23 -7.51
CA VAL A 57 -4.59 9.23 -8.57
C VAL A 57 -4.60 8.57 -9.94
N PHE A 58 -3.55 7.83 -10.30
CA PHE A 58 -3.48 7.16 -11.60
C PHE A 58 -4.49 6.02 -11.70
N GLY A 59 -4.65 5.22 -10.64
CA GLY A 59 -5.61 4.13 -10.61
C GLY A 59 -7.06 4.62 -10.73
N GLY A 60 -7.42 5.69 -10.02
CA GLY A 60 -8.73 6.32 -10.08
C GLY A 60 -8.99 7.00 -11.43
N PHE A 61 -7.99 7.68 -11.99
CA PHE A 61 -8.07 8.26 -13.34
C PHE A 61 -8.36 7.19 -14.39
N PHE A 62 -7.60 6.10 -14.40
CA PHE A 62 -7.83 4.99 -15.31
C PHE A 62 -9.18 4.31 -15.06
N TRP A 63 -9.59 4.17 -13.80
CA TRP A 63 -10.90 3.61 -13.44
C TRP A 63 -12.06 4.45 -14.03
N MET A 64 -11.97 5.77 -13.93
CA MET A 64 -12.96 6.68 -14.51
C MET A 64 -12.92 6.67 -16.04
N ALA A 65 -11.73 6.68 -16.64
CA ALA A 65 -11.56 6.64 -18.09
C ALA A 65 -12.07 5.33 -18.73
N CYS A 66 -12.03 4.21 -18.01
CA CYS A 66 -12.54 2.92 -18.49
C CYS A 66 -14.07 2.75 -18.36
N GLY A 67 -14.81 3.74 -17.83
CA GLY A 67 -16.28 3.73 -17.83
C GLY A 67 -16.91 2.53 -17.11
N GLY A 68 -16.18 1.87 -16.19
CA GLY A 68 -16.64 0.68 -15.47
C GLY A 68 -16.49 -0.66 -16.22
N ASP A 69 -15.86 -0.69 -17.39
CA ASP A 69 -15.52 -1.95 -18.08
C ASP A 69 -14.18 -2.50 -17.58
N ILE A 70 -14.17 -2.91 -16.31
CA ILE A 70 -12.94 -3.28 -15.61
C ILE A 70 -12.82 -4.80 -15.58
N ARG A 71 -11.77 -5.28 -16.25
CA ARG A 71 -11.52 -6.70 -16.47
C ARG A 71 -10.56 -7.26 -15.43
N ARG A 72 -10.70 -8.55 -15.13
CA ARG A 72 -9.83 -9.22 -14.15
C ARG A 72 -8.45 -9.44 -14.76
N TRP A 73 -7.42 -9.40 -13.92
CA TRP A 73 -6.05 -9.71 -14.32
C TRP A 73 -5.91 -11.11 -14.96
N ARG A 74 -6.79 -12.06 -14.59
CA ARG A 74 -6.83 -13.41 -15.18
C ARG A 74 -7.14 -13.43 -16.68
N ASP A 75 -7.82 -12.40 -17.18
CA ASP A 75 -8.26 -12.31 -18.57
C ASP A 75 -7.20 -11.63 -19.46
N TRP A 76 -5.97 -11.44 -18.95
CA TRP A 76 -4.85 -10.81 -19.66
C TRP A 76 -4.61 -11.40 -21.05
N ARG A 77 -4.75 -12.73 -21.21
CA ARG A 77 -4.56 -13.43 -22.48
C ARG A 77 -5.66 -13.20 -23.52
N THR A 78 -6.77 -12.59 -23.14
CA THR A 78 -7.90 -12.28 -24.05
C THR A 78 -7.87 -10.84 -24.57
N ILE A 79 -6.84 -10.07 -24.21
CA ILE A 79 -6.68 -8.68 -24.62
C ILE A 79 -6.04 -8.62 -26.01
N THR A 80 -6.77 -8.10 -26.97
CA THR A 80 -6.32 -7.91 -28.36
C THR A 80 -5.98 -6.45 -28.71
N SER A 81 -6.27 -5.49 -27.82
CA SER A 81 -6.00 -4.05 -28.04
C SER A 81 -5.16 -3.41 -26.94
N GLN A 82 -4.38 -2.37 -27.28
CA GLN A 82 -3.59 -1.58 -26.31
C GLN A 82 -4.44 -0.99 -25.17
N THR A 83 -5.71 -0.66 -25.43
CA THR A 83 -6.64 -0.13 -24.44
C THR A 83 -7.08 -1.17 -23.40
N GLY A 84 -6.96 -2.47 -23.68
CA GLY A 84 -7.28 -3.52 -22.71
C GLY A 84 -6.29 -3.63 -21.56
N GLY A 85 -5.03 -3.23 -21.76
CA GLY A 85 -4.02 -3.21 -20.69
C GLY A 85 -4.39 -2.21 -19.58
N VAL A 86 -4.93 -1.05 -19.95
CA VAL A 86 -5.36 0.00 -19.02
C VAL A 86 -6.51 -0.47 -18.11
N MET A 87 -7.43 -1.28 -18.66
CA MET A 87 -8.55 -1.85 -17.91
C MET A 87 -8.13 -2.83 -16.81
N ILE A 88 -6.93 -3.42 -16.90
CA ILE A 88 -6.34 -4.29 -15.88
C ILE A 88 -5.44 -3.50 -14.93
N MET A 89 -4.77 -2.46 -15.42
CA MET A 89 -3.85 -1.68 -14.60
C MET A 89 -4.58 -0.80 -13.58
N ALA A 90 -5.78 -0.32 -13.90
CA ALA A 90 -6.62 0.45 -12.97
C ALA A 90 -6.88 -0.27 -11.62
N PRO A 91 -7.43 -1.50 -11.56
CA PRO A 91 -7.65 -2.18 -10.28
C PRO A 91 -6.37 -2.57 -9.55
N VAL A 92 -5.24 -2.76 -10.25
CA VAL A 92 -3.95 -3.04 -9.61
C VAL A 92 -3.41 -1.78 -8.95
N LEU A 93 -3.41 -0.65 -9.66
CA LEU A 93 -2.95 0.65 -9.12
C LEU A 93 -3.80 1.09 -7.93
N VAL A 94 -5.13 0.94 -8.01
CA VAL A 94 -6.01 1.24 -6.87
C VAL A 94 -5.71 0.33 -5.68
N ARG A 95 -5.45 -0.98 -5.88
CA ARG A 95 -5.08 -1.89 -4.78
C ARG A 95 -3.77 -1.49 -4.13
N CYS A 96 -2.73 -1.27 -4.93
CA CYS A 96 -1.42 -0.86 -4.42
C CYS A 96 -1.52 0.49 -3.71
N GLY A 97 -2.28 1.43 -4.27
CA GLY A 97 -2.54 2.74 -3.67
C GLY A 97 -3.25 2.63 -2.33
N VAL A 98 -4.32 1.83 -2.23
CA VAL A 98 -5.06 1.62 -0.97
C VAL A 98 -4.22 0.88 0.07
N LEU A 99 -3.46 -0.14 -0.34
CA LEU A 99 -2.51 -0.83 0.54
C LEU A 99 -1.52 0.18 1.13
N ALA A 100 -0.90 0.99 0.28
CA ALA A 100 0.07 1.99 0.69
C ALA A 100 -0.58 3.08 1.56
N LEU A 101 -1.84 3.45 1.29
CA LEU A 101 -2.62 4.40 2.09
C LEU A 101 -2.84 3.90 3.52
N VAL A 102 -3.00 2.59 3.72
CA VAL A 102 -3.13 1.99 5.06
C VAL A 102 -1.76 1.79 5.71
N LEU A 103 -0.74 1.44 4.93
CA LEU A 103 0.62 1.26 5.42
C LEU A 103 1.23 2.56 5.95
N PHE A 104 0.97 3.68 5.27
CA PHE A 104 1.48 5.01 5.63
C PHE A 104 1.20 5.42 7.09
N PRO A 105 -0.07 5.50 7.55
CA PRO A 105 -0.37 5.87 8.93
C PRO A 105 0.14 4.82 9.92
N GLY A 106 0.21 3.54 9.53
CA GLY A 106 0.81 2.49 10.36
C GLY A 106 2.32 2.69 10.56
N ALA A 107 3.04 3.02 9.48
CA ALA A 107 4.48 3.29 9.54
C ALA A 107 4.78 4.58 10.31
N LEU A 108 3.99 5.64 10.11
CA LEU A 108 4.12 6.88 10.89
C LEU A 108 3.80 6.67 12.37
N GLY A 109 2.73 5.94 12.69
CA GLY A 109 2.40 5.67 14.08
C GLY A 109 3.49 4.87 14.79
N LEU A 110 4.12 3.91 14.10
CA LEU A 110 5.28 3.20 14.62
C LEU A 110 6.52 4.11 14.75
N TYR A 111 6.75 4.97 13.76
CA TYR A 111 7.83 5.95 13.82
C TYR A 111 7.71 6.83 15.06
N ASP A 112 6.53 7.42 15.30
CA ASP A 112 6.28 8.29 16.46
C ASP A 112 6.42 7.51 17.78
N LEU A 113 5.96 6.26 17.81
CA LEU A 113 6.11 5.39 18.99
C LEU A 113 7.57 5.08 19.32
N VAL A 114 8.40 4.84 18.30
CA VAL A 114 9.82 4.54 18.49
C VAL A 114 10.58 5.82 18.84
N ASP A 115 10.38 6.91 18.11
CA ASP A 115 11.07 8.19 18.32
C ASP A 115 10.82 8.77 19.72
N ASN A 116 9.62 8.57 20.26
CA ASN A 116 9.26 9.00 21.62
C ASN A 116 9.54 7.94 22.72
N ALA A 117 10.19 6.82 22.39
CA ALA A 117 10.49 5.78 23.35
C ALA A 117 11.55 6.25 24.37
N ALA A 118 11.30 6.01 25.66
CA ALA A 118 12.28 6.32 26.70
C ALA A 118 13.54 5.46 26.57
N PHE A 119 14.71 6.01 26.88
CA PHE A 119 16.02 5.34 26.76
C PHE A 119 16.09 3.94 27.45
N ASP A 120 15.39 3.75 28.56
CA ASP A 120 15.36 2.45 29.29
C ASP A 120 14.25 1.50 28.82
N SER A 121 13.52 1.85 27.75
CA SER A 121 12.43 1.02 27.24
C SER A 121 12.92 -0.04 26.24
N TRP A 122 12.26 -1.19 26.24
CA TRP A 122 12.49 -2.26 25.27
C TRP A 122 12.31 -1.82 23.79
N LEU A 123 11.57 -0.72 23.57
CA LEU A 123 11.35 -0.09 22.27
C LEU A 123 12.55 0.74 21.80
N TYR A 124 13.32 1.30 22.73
CA TYR A 124 14.51 2.09 22.41
C TYR A 124 15.57 1.24 21.71
N GLY A 125 15.70 -0.03 22.09
CA GLY A 125 16.76 -0.91 21.60
C GLY A 125 18.00 -0.85 22.48
N SER A 126 18.88 -1.83 22.30
CA SER A 126 20.16 -1.95 23.04
C SER A 126 21.27 -1.15 22.38
#